data_AF-A0A183GS41-F1
#
_entry.id   AF-A0A183GS41-F1
#
_cell.length_a   1.000
_cell.length_b   1.000
_cell.length_c   1.000
_cell.angle_alpha   90.00
_cell.angle_beta   90.00
_cell.angle_gamma   90.00
#
_symmetry.space_group_name_H-M   'P 1'
#
loop_
_entity.id
_entity.type
_entity.pdbx_description
1 polymer ?
#
loop_
_entity_poly.entity_id
_entity_poly.type
_entity_poly.pdbx_seq_one_letter_code
_entity_poly.pdbx_strand_id
1 'polypeptide(L)' 'MWLRYVPEGLLLLLQYIQRTYAVPVMVTENGCADVVGAQAQNLDPLNDEHRIRYIRGHIEAVRHGKKLETS' A
#
# COMPACT_ATOMS: atom_id res chain seq x y z
N MET A 1 13.77 -9.47 -4.99
CA MET A 1 13.16 -8.17 -4.67
C MET A 1 12.44 -8.28 -3.32
N TRP A 2 12.72 -7.37 -2.38
CA TRP A 2 12.16 -7.39 -1.02
C TRP A 2 10.77 -6.74 -0.93
N LEU A 3 10.50 -5.73 -1.77
CA LEU A 3 9.21 -5.05 -1.85
C LEU A 3 8.20 -5.86 -2.66
N ARG A 4 7.00 -6.08 -2.11
CA ARG A 4 5.90 -6.82 -2.74
C ARG A 4 4.61 -5.99 -2.71
N TYR A 5 3.75 -6.18 -3.72
CA TYR A 5 2.41 -5.60 -3.76
C TYR A 5 1.44 -6.50 -2.99
N VAL A 6 1.06 -6.08 -1.78
CA VAL A 6 0.13 -6.81 -0.89
C VAL A 6 -0.81 -5.83 -0.18
N PRO A 7 -1.81 -5.25 -0.88
CA PRO A 7 -2.71 -4.23 -0.33
C PRO A 7 -3.38 -4.62 0.99
N GLU A 8 -3.89 -5.85 1.07
CA GLU A 8 -4.58 -6.39 2.25
C GLU A 8 -3.62 -6.54 3.43
N GLY A 9 -2.33 -6.73 3.16
CA GLY A 9 -1.29 -6.82 4.18
C GLY A 9 -1.18 -5.54 5.01
N LEU A 10 -1.33 -4.36 4.38
CA LEU A 10 -1.36 -3.10 5.12
C LEU A 10 -2.56 -3.01 6.05
N LEU A 11 -3.76 -3.37 5.58
CA LEU A 11 -4.97 -3.38 6.43
C LEU A 11 -4.78 -4.31 7.63
N LEU A 12 -4.31 -5.54 7.40
CA LEU A 12 -4.10 -6.52 8.47
C LEU A 12 -3.08 -6.04 9.50
N LEU A 13 -2.00 -5.40 9.05
CA LEU A 13 -0.98 -4.82 9.94
C LEU A 13 -1.55 -3.70 10.80
N LEU A 14 -2.30 -2.76 10.21
CA LEU A 14 -2.91 -1.65 10.96
C LEU A 14 -3.88 -2.17 12.02
N GLN A 15 -4.71 -3.14 11.66
CA GLN A 15 -5.64 -3.77 12.60
C GLN A 15 -4.91 -4.54 13.71
N TYR A 16 -3.81 -5.23 13.39
CA TYR A 16 -2.98 -5.89 14.38
C TYR A 16 -2.41 -4.88 15.38
N ILE A 17 -1.77 -3.81 14.92
CA ILE A 17 -1.20 -2.76 15.77
C ILE A 17 -2.28 -2.15 16.67
N GLN A 18 -3.43 -1.80 16.10
CA GLN A 18 -4.53 -1.22 16.85
C GLN A 18 -5.04 -2.16 17.95
N ARG A 19 -5.24 -3.45 17.64
CA ARG A 19 -5.72 -4.45 18.62
C ARG A 19 -4.67 -4.77 19.69
N THR A 20 -3.39 -4.82 19.32
CA THR A 20 -2.30 -5.21 20.23
C THR A 20 -1.92 -4.08 21.19
N TYR A 21 -1.94 -2.84 20.72
CA TYR A 21 -1.42 -1.70 21.49
C TYR A 21 -2.51 -0.70 21.94
N ALA A 22 -3.74 -0.84 21.46
CA ALA A 22 -4.88 0.02 21.85
C ALA A 22 -4.64 1.53 21.63
N VAL A 23 -3.90 1.89 20.58
CA VAL A 23 -3.58 3.28 20.22
C VAL A 23 -4.21 3.69 18.89
N PRO A 24 -4.47 5.00 18.66
CA PRO A 24 -4.79 5.51 17.33
C PRO A 24 -3.66 5.20 16.35
N VAL A 25 -4.00 4.74 15.14
CA VAL A 25 -3.03 4.36 14.12
C VAL A 25 -3.14 5.29 12.92
N MET A 26 -2.00 5.79 12.44
CA MET A 26 -1.87 6.60 11.24
C MET A 26 -0.81 5.99 10.31
N VAL A 27 -1.10 5.94 9.01
CA VAL A 27 -0.09 5.58 8.00
C VAL A 27 0.76 6.81 7.74
N THR A 28 2.02 6.81 8.20
CA THR A 28 2.97 7.89 7.91
C THR A 28 3.65 7.69 6.56
N GLU A 29 3.86 6.44 6.15
CA GLU A 29 4.52 6.08 4.89
C GLU A 29 3.90 4.82 4.27
N ASN A 30 3.66 4.86 2.97
CA ASN A 30 3.39 3.70 2.13
C ASN A 30 3.78 4.05 0.69
N GLY A 31 4.61 3.23 0.05
CA GLY A 31 5.11 3.55 -1.29
C GLY A 31 5.87 2.41 -1.95
N CYS A 32 6.28 2.65 -3.19
CA CYS A 32 7.08 1.71 -3.96
C CYS A 32 8.19 2.38 -4.75
N ALA A 33 9.29 1.64 -4.91
CA ALA A 33 10.42 2.05 -5.74
C ALA A 33 10.04 2.06 -7.23
N ASP A 34 10.80 2.81 -8.03
CA ASP A 34 10.71 2.77 -9.49
C ASP A 34 11.16 1.41 -10.02
N VAL A 35 10.70 1.10 -11.24
CA VAL A 35 11.30 0.03 -12.03
C VAL A 35 12.69 0.49 -12.47
N VAL A 36 13.71 -0.35 -12.26
CA VAL A 36 15.10 -0.04 -12.58
C VAL A 36 15.73 -1.13 -13.45
N GLY A 37 16.86 -0.83 -14.08
CA GLY A 37 17.61 -1.76 -14.91
C GLY A 37 17.02 -1.95 -16.30
N ALA A 38 17.21 -3.12 -16.90
CA ALA A 38 16.78 -3.40 -18.28
C ALA A 38 15.27 -3.19 -18.49
N GLN A 39 14.46 -3.41 -17.44
CA GLN A 39 13.01 -3.21 -17.49
C GLN A 39 12.61 -1.73 -17.61
N ALA A 40 13.48 -0.81 -17.20
CA ALA A 40 13.22 0.63 -17.25
C ALA A 40 13.62 1.29 -18.58
N GLN A 41 14.39 0.61 -19.43
CA GLN A 41 15.01 1.21 -20.62
C GLN A 41 14.01 1.75 -21.64
N ASN A 42 12.80 1.21 -21.68
CA ASN A 42 11.74 1.59 -22.62
C ASN A 42 10.47 2.09 -21.93
N LEU A 43 10.56 2.47 -20.64
CA LEU A 43 9.42 3.00 -19.88
C LEU A 43 9.51 4.53 -19.83
N ASP A 44 8.37 5.19 -20.01
CA ASP A 44 8.22 6.60 -19.66
C ASP A 44 8.10 6.71 -18.13
N PRO A 45 9.06 7.33 -17.42
CA PRO A 45 9.03 7.41 -15.97
C PRO A 45 7.85 8.22 -15.43
N LEU A 46 7.22 9.06 -16.25
CA LEU A 46 6.03 9.81 -15.85
C LEU A 46 4.74 9.00 -16.02
N ASN A 47 4.75 7.97 -16.86
CA ASN A 47 3.64 7.05 -17.03
C ASN A 47 3.77 5.84 -16.07
N ASP A 48 3.66 6.12 -14.78
CA ASP A 48 3.95 5.18 -13.71
C ASP A 48 2.72 4.38 -13.23
N GLU A 49 2.27 3.48 -14.09
CA GLU A 49 1.12 2.61 -13.80
C GLU A 49 1.35 1.66 -12.62
N HIS A 50 2.60 1.24 -12.35
CA HIS A 50 2.87 0.32 -11.24
C HIS A 50 2.72 1.03 -9.89
N ARG A 51 3.18 2.28 -9.76
CA ARG A 51 3.00 3.08 -8.55
C ARG A 51 1.54 3.50 -8.36
N ILE A 52 0.85 3.88 -9.44
CA ILE A 52 -0.59 4.19 -9.38
C ILE A 52 -1.35 2.97 -8.85
N ARG A 53 -1.11 1.78 -9.40
CA ARG A 53 -1.71 0.52 -8.92
C ARG A 53 -1.33 0.24 -7.47
N TYR A 54 -0.05 0.41 -7.11
CA TYR A 54 0.43 0.16 -5.75
C TYR A 54 -0.33 1.02 -4.74
N ILE A 55 -0.30 2.35 -4.91
CA ILE A 55 -0.91 3.29 -3.97
C ILE A 55 -2.43 3.12 -3.92
N ARG A 56 -3.09 3.01 -5.09
CA ARG A 56 -4.55 2.84 -5.16
C ARG A 56 -5.00 1.58 -4.43
N GLY A 57 -4.31 0.45 -4.63
CA GLY A 57 -4.63 -0.81 -3.97
C GLY A 57 -4.61 -0.68 -2.44
N HIS A 58 -3.51 -0.14 -1.89
CA HIS A 58 -3.35 0.00 -0.44
C HIS A 58 -4.37 0.97 0.18
N ILE A 59 -4.64 2.11 -0.47
CA ILE A 59 -5.68 3.05 -0.03
C ILE A 59 -7.06 2.38 -0.01
N GLU A 60 -7.42 1.67 -1.08
CA GLU A 60 -8.71 1.00 -1.17
C GLU A 60 -8.85 -0.11 -0.13
N ALA A 61 -7.81 -0.91 0.14
CA ALA A 61 -7.85 -1.93 1.18
C ALA A 61 -8.16 -1.32 2.55
N VAL A 62 -7.47 -0.24 2.92
CA VAL A 62 -7.72 0.47 4.19
C VAL A 62 -9.12 1.08 4.23
N ARG A 63 -9.58 1.67 3.12
CA ARG A 63 -10.94 2.24 3.01
C ARG A 63 -12.03 1.18 3.19
N HIS A 64 -11.86 -0.01 2.62
CA HIS A 64 -12.83 -1.10 2.76
C HIS A 64 -12.87 -1.65 4.19
N GLY A 65 -11.70 -1.85 4.83
CA GLY A 65 -11.65 -2.29 6.22
C GLY A 65 -12.39 -1.35 7.18
N LYS A 66 -12.21 -0.03 7.01
CA LYS A 66 -12.94 0.97 7.82
C LYS A 66 -14.46 0.90 7.66
N LYS A 67 -14.97 0.63 6.45
CA LYS A 67 -16.43 0.52 6.23
C LYS A 67 -17.04 -0.66 6.99
N LEU A 68 -16.31 -1.77 7.10
CA LEU A 68 -16.76 -2.97 7.82
C LEU A 68 -16.81 -2.76 9.34
N GLU A 69 -16.01 -1.84 9.88
CA GLU A 69 -16.02 -1.51 11.31
C GLU A 69 -17.16 -0.55 11.69
N THR A 70 -17.78 0.12 10.71
CA THR A 70 -18.85 1.12 10.93
C THR A 70 -20.25 0.65 10.48
N SER A 71 -20.39 -0.58 9.98
CA SER A 71 -21.66 -1.18 9.51
C SER A 71 -22.16 -2.22 10.50
#